data_AF-A0A350DF67-F1
#
_entry.id   AF-A0A350DF67-F1
#
_cell.length_a   1.000
_cell.length_b   1.000
_cell.length_c   1.000
_cell.angle_alpha   90.00
_cell.angle_beta   90.00
_cell.angle_gamma   90.00
#
_symmetry.space_group_name_H-M   'P 1'
#
loop_
_entity.id
_entity.type
_entity.pdbx_description
1 polymer ?
#
loop_
_entity_poly.entity_id
_entity_poly.type
_entity_poly.pdbx_seq_one_letter_code
_entity_poly.pdbx_strand_id
1 'polypeptide(L)' 'QDLIERDRKVTFHASTHLRDFAHGDAPGRVITGGKGINIVDKDGREFIDGFAGLYCVNIGYG' A
#
# COMPACT_ATOMS: atom_id res chain seq x y z
N GLN A 1 -1.92 0.39 18.40
CA GLN A 1 -2.66 -0.66 17.66
C GLN A 1 -1.95 -0.85 16.33
N ASP A 2 -1.71 -2.09 15.92
CA ASP A 2 -1.19 -2.37 14.58
C ASP A 2 -2.20 -1.87 13.53
N LEU A 3 -1.75 -1.05 12.59
CA LEU A 3 -2.60 -0.44 11.56
C LEU A 3 -3.21 -1.51 10.65
N ILE A 4 -2.47 -2.57 10.34
CA ILE A 4 -2.95 -3.66 9.50
C ILE A 4 -4.08 -4.43 10.19
N GLU A 5 -3.97 -4.69 11.49
CA GLU A 5 -5.03 -5.36 12.25
C GLU A 5 -6.34 -4.57 12.29
N ARG A 6 -6.26 -3.23 12.30
CA ARG A 6 -7.44 -2.39 12.16
C ARG A 6 -7.97 -2.44 10.73
N ASP A 7 -7.08 -2.32 9.74
CA ASP A 7 -7.41 -2.32 8.32
C ASP A 7 -8.24 -3.55 7.93
N ARG A 8 -7.82 -4.75 8.35
CA ARG A 8 -8.54 -6.02 8.12
C ARG A 8 -9.97 -6.02 8.66
N LYS A 9 -10.27 -5.26 9.70
CA LYS A 9 -11.57 -5.27 10.40
C LYS A 9 -12.57 -4.27 9.83
N VAL A 10 -12.09 -3.18 9.24
CA VAL A 10 -12.97 -2.03 8.93
C VAL A 10 -12.81 -1.46 7.52
N THR A 11 -11.82 -1.90 6.73
CA THR A 11 -11.62 -1.39 5.38
C THR A 11 -12.02 -2.42 4.33
N PHE A 12 -12.77 -1.98 3.33
CA PHE A 12 -13.06 -2.76 2.12
C PHE A 12 -12.18 -2.22 0.99
N HIS A 13 -11.10 -2.94 0.66
CA HIS A 13 -10.15 -2.54 -0.39
C HIS A 13 -10.67 -2.82 -1.80
N ALA A 14 -10.40 -1.89 -2.71
CA ALA A 14 -10.66 -2.10 -4.14
C ALA A 14 -9.75 -3.22 -4.69
N SER A 15 -10.28 -4.02 -5.63
CA SER A 15 -9.53 -5.04 -6.36
C SER A 15 -8.69 -5.98 -5.46
N THR A 16 -9.22 -6.34 -4.29
CA THR A 16 -8.55 -7.20 -3.31
C THR A 16 -9.40 -8.43 -3.02
N HIS A 17 -8.78 -9.60 -2.83
CA HIS A 17 -9.49 -10.80 -2.43
C HIS A 17 -9.91 -10.71 -0.95
N LEU A 18 -11.18 -10.36 -0.72
CA LEU A 18 -11.67 -9.87 0.58
C LEU A 18 -11.51 -10.86 1.72
N ARG A 19 -11.81 -12.14 1.49
CA ARG A 19 -11.70 -13.19 2.52
C ARG A 19 -10.25 -13.28 3.02
N ASP A 20 -9.34 -13.55 2.10
CA ASP A 20 -7.92 -13.75 2.39
C ASP A 20 -7.29 -12.52 3.06
N PHE A 21 -7.70 -11.30 2.67
CA PHE A 21 -7.26 -10.10 3.38
C PHE A 21 -7.88 -9.98 4.78
N ALA A 22 -9.19 -10.16 4.96
CA ALA A 22 -9.82 -10.05 6.28
C ALA A 22 -9.29 -11.10 7.29
N HIS A 23 -8.91 -12.29 6.82
CA HIS A 23 -8.44 -13.40 7.66
C HIS A 23 -6.93 -13.47 7.89
N GLY A 24 -6.14 -12.65 7.19
CA GLY A 24 -4.68 -12.61 7.40
C GLY A 24 -3.86 -13.42 6.39
N ASP A 25 -4.50 -14.19 5.52
CA ASP A 25 -3.85 -15.05 4.52
C ASP A 25 -3.12 -14.22 3.45
N ALA A 26 -3.65 -13.04 3.12
CA ALA A 26 -3.00 -12.05 2.27
C ALA A 26 -2.29 -10.97 3.12
N PRO A 27 -1.03 -10.61 2.82
CA PRO A 27 -0.32 -9.56 3.53
C PRO A 27 -0.89 -8.18 3.19
N GLY A 28 -0.90 -7.27 4.16
CA GLY A 28 -1.17 -5.85 3.93
C GLY A 28 0.12 -5.05 3.81
N ARG A 29 0.08 -3.94 3.07
CA ARG A 29 1.19 -2.98 2.98
C ARG A 29 0.66 -1.57 3.15
N VAL A 30 1.32 -0.79 3.99
CA VAL A 30 1.03 0.63 4.18
C VAL A 30 2.18 1.43 3.56
N ILE A 31 1.86 2.29 2.60
CA ILE A 31 2.80 3.26 2.02
C ILE A 31 2.77 4.53 2.86
N THR A 32 3.93 5.03 3.28
CA THR A 32 4.04 6.20 4.16
C THR A 32 4.57 7.45 3.45
N GLY A 33 5.15 7.31 2.28
CA GLY A 33 5.63 8.44 1.48
C GLY A 33 6.24 8.00 0.16
N GLY A 34 6.79 8.97 -0.58
CA GLY A 34 7.55 8.74 -1.80
C GLY A 34 8.35 9.98 -2.18
N LYS A 35 9.28 9.85 -3.12
CA LYS A 35 10.04 10.98 -3.70
C LYS A 35 10.55 10.61 -5.07
N GLY A 36 10.35 11.47 -6.06
CA GLY A 36 10.69 11.20 -7.45
C GLY A 36 9.93 9.97 -7.96
N ILE A 37 10.65 8.90 -8.28
CA ILE A 37 10.05 7.63 -8.74
C ILE A 37 9.95 6.57 -7.64
N ASN A 38 10.39 6.89 -6.41
CA ASN A 38 10.45 5.95 -5.31
C ASN A 38 9.24 6.11 -4.38
N ILE A 39 8.74 4.99 -3.85
CA ILE A 39 7.78 4.95 -2.73
C ILE A 39 8.39 4.22 -1.54
N VAL A 40 7.91 4.54 -0.34
CA VAL A 40 8.42 4.00 0.93
C VAL A 40 7.27 3.39 1.73
N ASP A 41 7.44 2.14 2.17
CA ASP A 41 6.49 1.50 3.07
C ASP A 41 6.73 1.86 4.55
N LYS A 42 5.79 1.51 5.43
CA LYS A 42 5.89 1.78 6.88
C LYS A 42 7.11 1.13 7.55
N ASP A 43 7.70 0.11 6.94
CA ASP A 43 8.89 -0.58 7.46
C ASP A 43 10.18 0.08 6.96
N GLY A 44 10.08 1.16 6.17
CA GLY A 44 11.20 1.91 5.63
C GLY A 44 11.79 1.32 4.34
N ARG A 45 11.14 0.33 3.71
CA ARG A 45 11.62 -0.23 2.44
C ARG A 45 11.28 0.71 1.31
N GLU A 46 12.28 1.00 0.47
CA GLU A 46 12.11 1.78 -0.75
C GLU A 46 11.87 0.89 -1.97
N PHE A 47 10.99 1.34 -2.85
CA PHE A 47 10.67 0.67 -4.11
C PHE A 47 10.64 1.68 -5.24
N ILE A 48 11.11 1.29 -6.42
CA ILE A 48 10.81 2.02 -7.66
C ILE A 48 9.36 1.72 -8.04
N ASP A 49 8.56 2.77 -8.19
CA ASP A 49 7.23 2.65 -8.78
C ASP A 49 7.30 2.86 -10.30
N GLY A 50 7.43 1.75 -11.03
CA GLY A 50 7.42 1.73 -12.49
C GLY A 50 6.04 1.92 -13.13
N PHE A 51 4.98 2.08 -12.33
CA PHE A 51 3.59 2.20 -12.78
C PHE A 51 2.98 3.58 -12.52
N ALA A 52 3.67 4.42 -11.74
CA ALA A 52 3.21 5.74 -11.31
C ALA A 52 1.82 5.69 -10.61
N GLY A 53 1.73 4.82 -9.60
CA GLY A 53 0.52 4.53 -8.83
C GLY A 53 -0.48 3.72 -9.64
N LEU A 54 -1.34 4.42 -10.37
CA LEU A 54 -2.20 3.88 -11.42
C LEU A 54 -2.18 4.84 -12.61
N TYR A 55 -1.02 4.97 -13.26
CA TYR A 55 -0.78 5.88 -14.40
C TYR A 55 -1.10 7.36 -14.10
N CYS A 56 -1.02 7.78 -12.84
CA CYS A 56 -1.52 9.08 -12.41
C CYS A 56 -0.47 9.97 -11.76
N VAL A 57 0.61 9.39 -11.20
CA VAL A 57 1.69 10.16 -10.55
C VAL A 57 2.73 10.60 -11.58
N ASN A 58 2.28 11.34 -12.59
CA ASN A 58 3.06 11.61 -13.81
C ASN A 58 4.26 12.55 -13.59
N ILE A 59 4.17 13.45 -12.61
CA ILE A 59 5.26 14.39 -12.27
C ILE A 59 6.18 13.87 -11.15
N GLY A 60 5.96 12.62 -10.73
CA GLY A 60 6.66 12.00 -9.60
C GLY A 60 6.05 12.33 -8.23
N TYR A 61 6.51 11.57 -7.24
CA TYR A 61 6.23 11.75 -5.82
C TYR A 61 7.12 12.87 -5.24
N GLY A 62 6.76 13.39 -4.07
CA GLY A 62 7.54 14.38 -3.32
C GLY A 62 7.12 14.37 -1.86
#